data_AF-A0A956YDE8-F1
#
_entry.id   AF-A0A956YDE8-F1
#
_cell.length_a   1.000
_cell.length_b   1.000
_cell.length_c   1.000
_cell.angle_alpha   90.00
_cell.angle_beta   90.00
_cell.angle_gamma   90.00
#
_symmetry.space_group_name_H-M   'P 1'
#
loop_
_entity.id
_entity.type
_entity.pdbx_description
1 polymer ?
#
loop_
_entity_poly.entity_id
_entity_poly.type
_entity_poly.pdbx_seq_one_letter_code
_entity_poly.pdbx_strand_id
1 'polypeptide(L)'
;DGDNLPVSAMPIDGTYPTGTTQYEKRNLALEIPVWDPDVCIQCGKCAMVCPHAVIRIKAYDEAVLENAPETFKATDARDREWGGMKYTIQVSPEDCTACGICVDVCPAKNKAAAGLKAINMEPQPPIREQEVENWDFFVNIPEMPRNLIKVNSIRQQQVQQPLFEFSGACAGCGETPYLKLLTQLFGDRAIIANATGCSSIYGGNLPTTPWSHNNEGRGPAWSNSLFEDNAEFGLGMRVALDKQIEYARELVARLSGEIGGTLAEAILNADQSDEPGIFEQRGRIATLKERLSGINSPEARQLLTVADNLAKKNVWIIGGDGWSYDIGYGGLDHVLASGRNVNVLVM
;
A
#
# COMPACT_ATOMS: atom_id res chain seq x y z
N ASP A 1 11.65 -27.89 -1.98
CA ASP A 1 13.02 -28.18 -1.50
C ASP A 1 13.54 -27.17 -0.47
N GLY A 2 12.71 -26.75 0.50
CA GLY A 2 13.15 -25.80 1.53
C GLY A 2 14.20 -26.38 2.48
N ASP A 3 14.07 -27.66 2.84
CA ASP A 3 15.00 -28.40 3.71
C ASP A 3 16.43 -28.49 3.16
N ASN A 4 16.62 -28.28 1.84
CA ASN A 4 17.93 -28.30 1.20
C ASN A 4 18.67 -26.95 1.30
N LEU A 5 18.02 -25.90 1.78
CA LEU A 5 18.66 -24.58 1.92
C LEU A 5 19.67 -24.60 3.06
N PRO A 6 20.94 -24.22 2.82
CA PRO A 6 21.95 -24.14 3.88
C PRO A 6 21.63 -22.97 4.82
N VAL A 7 22.14 -23.02 6.06
CA VAL A 7 22.03 -21.92 7.03
C VAL A 7 22.54 -20.60 6.46
N SER A 8 23.56 -20.64 5.58
CA SER A 8 24.12 -19.46 4.91
C SER A 8 23.15 -18.76 3.96
N ALA A 9 22.03 -19.38 3.58
CA ALA A 9 20.99 -18.78 2.76
C ALA A 9 19.94 -18.01 3.60
N MET A 10 20.00 -18.11 4.94
CA MET A 10 19.06 -17.46 5.84
C MET A 10 19.61 -16.13 6.35
N PRO A 11 18.77 -15.09 6.53
CA PRO A 11 19.16 -13.86 7.19
C PRO A 11 19.50 -14.12 8.67
N ILE A 12 20.50 -13.41 9.20
CA ILE A 12 21.00 -13.61 10.58
C ILE A 12 20.01 -13.14 11.66
N ASP A 13 19.06 -12.28 11.29
CA ASP A 13 18.09 -11.62 12.17
C ASP A 13 16.64 -11.98 11.82
N GLY A 14 16.43 -12.85 10.82
CA GLY A 14 15.10 -13.21 10.35
C GLY A 14 14.41 -12.13 9.50
N THR A 15 15.12 -11.11 9.01
CA THR A 15 14.55 -10.07 8.13
C THR A 15 14.43 -10.56 6.68
N TYR A 16 13.24 -10.47 6.10
CA TYR A 16 12.95 -10.89 4.72
C TYR A 16 12.62 -9.69 3.81
N PRO A 17 12.86 -9.82 2.49
CA PRO A 17 12.43 -8.81 1.53
C PRO A 17 10.90 -8.71 1.45
N THR A 18 10.41 -7.53 1.08
CA THR A 18 8.99 -7.24 0.87
C THR A 18 8.55 -7.57 -0.56
N GLY A 19 7.24 -7.74 -0.77
CA GLY A 19 6.59 -7.85 -2.07
C GLY A 19 6.84 -9.18 -2.78
N THR A 20 7.06 -10.27 -2.06
CA THR A 20 7.44 -11.55 -2.69
C THR A 20 6.25 -12.37 -3.20
N THR A 21 5.02 -12.08 -2.76
CA THR A 21 3.80 -12.76 -3.26
C THR A 21 3.52 -12.51 -4.74
N GLN A 22 4.02 -11.40 -5.31
CA GLN A 22 3.85 -11.09 -6.74
C GLN A 22 4.43 -12.17 -7.68
N TYR A 23 5.37 -12.99 -7.18
CA TYR A 23 6.01 -14.06 -7.94
C TYR A 23 5.30 -15.41 -7.82
N GLU A 24 4.31 -15.57 -6.94
CA GLU A 24 3.69 -16.87 -6.69
C GLU A 24 2.79 -17.33 -7.84
N LYS A 25 1.96 -16.44 -8.40
CA LYS A 25 1.05 -16.71 -9.52
C LYS A 25 0.33 -18.07 -9.39
N ARG A 26 -0.32 -18.26 -8.24
CA ARG A 26 -0.81 -19.57 -7.75
C ARG A 26 -1.81 -20.26 -8.67
N ASN A 27 -2.52 -19.48 -9.49
CA ASN A 27 -3.46 -19.91 -10.52
C ASN A 27 -4.50 -20.94 -10.03
N LEU A 28 -5.27 -20.58 -9.00
CA LEU A 28 -6.20 -21.49 -8.31
C LEU A 28 -7.66 -21.36 -8.76
N ALA A 29 -8.02 -20.26 -9.42
CA ALA A 29 -9.39 -19.93 -9.78
C ALA A 29 -9.85 -20.65 -11.05
N LEU A 30 -11.05 -21.24 -11.02
CA LEU A 30 -11.71 -21.78 -12.22
C LEU A 30 -12.47 -20.71 -13.01
N GLU A 31 -12.87 -19.63 -12.33
CA GLU A 31 -13.55 -18.48 -12.91
C GLU A 31 -12.91 -17.19 -12.40
N ILE A 32 -12.88 -16.16 -13.23
CA ILE A 32 -12.35 -14.84 -12.87
C ILE A 32 -13.34 -13.73 -13.26
N PRO A 33 -13.31 -12.58 -12.56
CA PRO A 33 -14.13 -11.43 -12.96
C PRO A 33 -13.65 -10.84 -14.28
N VAL A 34 -14.56 -10.68 -15.25
CA VAL A 34 -14.34 -10.02 -16.52
C VAL A 34 -15.05 -8.68 -16.55
N TRP A 35 -14.34 -7.64 -16.97
CA TRP A 35 -14.85 -6.28 -17.05
C TRP A 35 -15.56 -5.98 -18.38
N ASP A 36 -16.74 -5.36 -18.25
CA ASP A 36 -17.55 -4.78 -19.33
C ASP A 36 -17.46 -3.23 -19.24
N PRO A 37 -16.70 -2.57 -20.13
CA PRO A 37 -16.51 -1.13 -20.12
C PRO A 37 -17.78 -0.33 -20.46
N ASP A 38 -18.68 -0.89 -21.27
CA ASP A 38 -19.88 -0.20 -21.75
C ASP A 38 -20.92 -0.05 -20.62
N VAL A 39 -21.02 -1.07 -19.75
CA VAL A 39 -21.91 -1.05 -18.59
C VAL A 39 -21.28 -0.35 -17.38
N CYS A 40 -19.96 -0.34 -17.27
CA CYS A 40 -19.25 0.16 -16.10
C CYS A 40 -19.52 1.63 -15.82
N ILE A 41 -19.84 1.96 -14.57
CA ILE A 41 -20.02 3.35 -14.10
C ILE A 41 -18.76 3.93 -13.44
N GLN A 42 -17.63 3.20 -13.44
CA GLN A 42 -16.35 3.62 -12.89
C GLN A 42 -16.46 4.12 -11.43
N CYS A 43 -17.01 3.28 -10.56
CA CYS A 43 -17.25 3.61 -9.14
C CYS A 43 -16.14 3.15 -8.18
N GLY A 44 -15.18 2.33 -8.64
CA GLY A 44 -14.08 1.83 -7.82
C GLY A 44 -14.42 0.70 -6.84
N LYS A 45 -15.72 0.41 -6.59
CA LYS A 45 -16.12 -0.52 -5.52
C LYS A 45 -15.58 -1.94 -5.67
N CYS A 46 -15.49 -2.46 -6.90
CA CYS A 46 -14.97 -3.80 -7.17
C CYS A 46 -13.50 -3.94 -6.75
N ALA A 47 -12.67 -2.92 -6.98
CA ALA A 47 -11.28 -2.87 -6.51
C ALA A 47 -11.18 -2.63 -5.00
N MET A 48 -12.10 -1.83 -4.44
CA MET A 48 -12.13 -1.53 -3.00
C MET A 48 -12.30 -2.78 -2.15
N VAL A 49 -13.27 -3.63 -2.51
CA VAL A 49 -13.63 -4.81 -1.71
C VAL A 49 -12.73 -6.02 -1.96
N CYS A 50 -11.85 -5.97 -2.96
CA CYS A 50 -11.06 -7.12 -3.32
C CYS A 50 -10.08 -7.48 -2.19
N PRO A 51 -10.17 -8.67 -1.58
CA PRO A 51 -9.32 -9.05 -0.47
C PRO A 51 -7.86 -9.33 -0.88
N HIS A 52 -7.61 -9.61 -2.16
CA HIS A 52 -6.29 -9.99 -2.66
C HIS A 52 -5.65 -8.95 -3.58
N ALA A 53 -6.26 -7.77 -3.73
CA ALA A 53 -5.81 -6.72 -4.67
C ALA A 53 -5.63 -7.21 -6.12
N VAL A 54 -6.43 -8.20 -6.55
CA VAL A 54 -6.33 -8.81 -7.89
C VAL A 54 -7.08 -8.05 -8.96
N ILE A 55 -8.05 -7.20 -8.57
CA ILE A 55 -8.77 -6.31 -9.48
C ILE A 55 -8.33 -4.87 -9.19
N ARG A 56 -7.69 -4.23 -10.16
CA ARG A 56 -7.08 -2.90 -10.02
C ARG A 56 -7.59 -1.95 -11.09
N ILE A 57 -7.38 -0.67 -10.82
CA ILE A 57 -7.87 0.42 -11.66
C ILE A 57 -6.70 1.35 -11.94
N LYS A 58 -6.56 1.77 -13.19
CA LYS A 58 -5.69 2.88 -13.58
C LYS A 58 -6.44 3.87 -14.45
N ALA A 59 -6.11 5.14 -14.26
CA ALA A 59 -6.44 6.21 -15.20
C ALA A 59 -5.11 6.80 -15.72
N TYR A 60 -4.98 6.93 -17.03
CA TYR A 60 -3.69 7.23 -17.68
C TYR A 60 -3.90 7.93 -19.04
N ASP A 61 -2.84 8.49 -19.60
CA ASP A 61 -2.87 9.17 -20.90
C ASP A 61 -3.13 8.17 -22.05
N GLU A 62 -3.89 8.58 -23.07
CA GLU A 62 -4.21 7.73 -24.22
C GLU A 62 -2.96 7.21 -24.97
N ALA A 63 -1.85 7.97 -24.97
CA ALA A 63 -0.59 7.57 -25.60
C ALA A 63 -0.01 6.26 -25.02
N VAL A 64 -0.36 5.91 -23.78
CA VAL A 64 0.07 4.62 -23.19
C VAL A 64 -0.50 3.43 -23.97
N LEU A 65 -1.65 3.59 -24.63
CA LEU A 65 -2.32 2.51 -25.37
C LEU A 65 -1.66 2.16 -26.71
N GLU A 66 -0.67 2.91 -27.18
CA GLU A 66 0.01 2.63 -28.46
C GLU A 66 0.58 1.21 -28.55
N ASN A 67 0.99 0.63 -27.40
CA ASN A 67 1.56 -0.71 -27.30
C ASN A 67 0.69 -1.67 -26.49
N ALA A 68 -0.60 -1.36 -26.32
CA ALA A 68 -1.51 -2.23 -25.58
C ALA A 68 -1.77 -3.53 -26.36
N PRO A 69 -1.89 -4.69 -25.68
CA PRO A 69 -2.39 -5.92 -26.29
C PRO A 69 -3.73 -5.67 -26.99
N GLU A 70 -4.02 -6.38 -28.09
CA GLU A 70 -5.27 -6.20 -28.86
C GLU A 70 -6.54 -6.37 -28.01
N THR A 71 -6.41 -7.17 -26.95
CA THR A 71 -7.48 -7.56 -26.04
C THR A 71 -7.56 -6.70 -24.80
N PHE A 72 -6.65 -5.73 -24.65
CA PHE A 72 -6.60 -4.86 -23.49
C PHE A 72 -7.76 -3.86 -23.55
N LYS A 73 -8.66 -3.96 -22.56
CA LYS A 73 -9.85 -3.12 -22.50
C LYS A 73 -9.51 -1.76 -21.92
N ALA A 74 -9.99 -0.70 -22.58
CA ALA A 74 -9.95 0.66 -22.07
C ALA A 74 -11.23 1.41 -22.45
N THR A 75 -11.59 2.42 -21.66
CA THR A 75 -12.68 3.35 -21.96
C THR A 75 -12.31 4.76 -21.49
N ASP A 76 -13.03 5.78 -21.93
CA ASP A 76 -12.75 7.14 -21.47
C ASP A 76 -13.02 7.29 -19.97
N ALA A 77 -12.12 7.96 -19.26
CA ALA A 77 -12.34 8.28 -17.86
C ALA A 77 -13.54 9.24 -17.72
N ARG A 78 -14.48 8.88 -16.85
CA ARG A 78 -15.70 9.65 -16.56
C ARG A 78 -15.51 10.64 -15.41
N ASP A 79 -14.34 10.66 -14.77
CA ASP A 79 -14.04 11.72 -13.80
C ASP A 79 -13.85 13.04 -14.53
N ARG A 80 -14.45 14.11 -13.98
CA ARG A 80 -14.30 15.45 -14.56
C ARG A 80 -12.85 15.93 -14.52
N GLU A 81 -12.08 15.49 -13.53
CA GLU A 81 -10.68 15.87 -13.37
C GLU A 81 -9.73 15.07 -14.25
N TRP A 82 -10.23 14.00 -14.87
CA TRP A 82 -9.47 13.11 -15.76
C TRP A 82 -9.98 13.20 -17.20
N GLY A 83 -10.54 14.36 -17.59
CA GLY A 83 -10.98 14.59 -18.96
C GLY A 83 -9.83 14.36 -19.95
N GLY A 84 -10.07 13.51 -20.95
CA GLY A 84 -9.06 13.11 -21.94
C GLY A 84 -8.21 11.90 -21.54
N MET A 85 -8.29 11.42 -20.30
CA MET A 85 -7.60 10.20 -19.87
C MET A 85 -8.41 8.95 -20.22
N LYS A 86 -7.70 7.82 -20.36
CA LYS A 86 -8.28 6.48 -20.43
C LYS A 86 -8.37 5.86 -19.05
N TYR A 87 -9.27 4.90 -18.92
CA TYR A 87 -9.58 4.20 -17.69
C TYR A 87 -9.68 2.71 -17.98
N THR A 88 -9.01 1.89 -17.16
CA THR A 88 -9.07 0.43 -17.23
C THR A 88 -9.31 -0.16 -15.86
N ILE A 89 -10.15 -1.20 -15.81
CA ILE A 89 -10.19 -2.16 -14.70
C ILE A 89 -9.56 -3.46 -15.21
N GLN A 90 -8.45 -3.87 -14.61
CA GLN A 90 -7.74 -5.09 -14.99
C GLN A 90 -7.70 -6.08 -13.84
N VAL A 91 -7.74 -7.36 -14.18
CA VAL A 91 -7.74 -8.48 -13.21
C VAL A 91 -6.47 -9.29 -13.40
N SER A 92 -5.80 -9.65 -12.30
CA SER A 92 -4.71 -10.63 -12.30
C SER A 92 -5.33 -12.02 -12.34
N PRO A 93 -5.25 -12.75 -13.48
CA PRO A 93 -5.94 -14.03 -13.62
C PRO A 93 -5.35 -15.11 -12.71
N GLU A 94 -4.04 -15.06 -12.44
CA GLU A 94 -3.32 -16.10 -11.70
C GLU A 94 -3.27 -15.86 -10.19
N ASP A 95 -3.63 -14.67 -9.73
CA ASP A 95 -3.71 -14.35 -8.30
C ASP A 95 -5.16 -14.36 -7.78
N CYS A 96 -6.15 -14.38 -8.68
CA CYS A 96 -7.57 -14.39 -8.31
C CYS A 96 -7.95 -15.65 -7.52
N THR A 97 -8.76 -15.47 -6.48
CA THR A 97 -9.28 -16.55 -5.63
C THR A 97 -10.76 -16.88 -5.91
N ALA A 98 -11.34 -16.31 -6.97
CA ALA A 98 -12.73 -16.53 -7.40
C ALA A 98 -13.80 -16.27 -6.32
N CYS A 99 -13.55 -15.41 -5.33
CA CYS A 99 -14.50 -15.18 -4.23
C CYS A 99 -15.82 -14.48 -4.63
N GLY A 100 -15.95 -13.96 -5.86
CA GLY A 100 -17.19 -13.36 -6.37
C GLY A 100 -17.59 -12.00 -5.80
N ILE A 101 -17.00 -11.55 -4.67
CA ILE A 101 -17.42 -10.33 -3.95
C ILE A 101 -17.45 -9.11 -4.88
N CYS A 102 -16.44 -8.92 -5.73
CA CYS A 102 -16.37 -7.79 -6.67
C CYS A 102 -17.55 -7.72 -7.66
N VAL A 103 -18.13 -8.87 -8.03
CA VAL A 103 -19.35 -8.98 -8.85
C VAL A 103 -20.57 -8.64 -8.00
N ASP A 104 -20.65 -9.15 -6.77
CA ASP A 104 -21.79 -8.91 -5.86
C ASP A 104 -22.00 -7.44 -5.56
N VAL A 105 -20.93 -6.72 -5.19
CA VAL A 105 -20.99 -5.28 -4.89
C VAL A 105 -21.17 -4.40 -6.13
N CYS A 106 -20.93 -4.92 -7.34
CA CYS A 106 -21.05 -4.13 -8.56
C CYS A 106 -22.48 -3.56 -8.69
N PRO A 107 -22.66 -2.22 -8.64
CA PRO A 107 -23.98 -1.61 -8.64
C PRO A 107 -24.55 -1.43 -10.05
N ALA A 108 -23.70 -1.55 -11.07
CA ALA A 108 -24.10 -1.38 -12.46
C ALA A 108 -24.91 -2.59 -12.94
N LYS A 109 -26.00 -2.35 -13.65
CA LYS A 109 -26.85 -3.38 -14.25
C LYS A 109 -26.83 -3.23 -15.76
N ASN A 110 -26.61 -4.32 -16.47
CA ASN A 110 -26.75 -4.35 -17.91
C ASN A 110 -28.25 -4.27 -18.27
N LYS A 111 -28.64 -3.28 -19.09
CA LYS A 111 -30.03 -3.07 -19.51
C LYS A 111 -30.45 -3.99 -20.65
N ALA A 112 -29.50 -4.49 -21.43
CA ALA A 112 -29.74 -5.37 -22.57
C ALA A 112 -29.82 -6.86 -22.16
N ALA A 113 -29.11 -7.26 -21.11
CA ALA A 113 -29.08 -8.63 -20.61
C ALA A 113 -29.30 -8.67 -19.09
N ALA A 114 -30.51 -9.06 -18.68
CA ALA A 114 -30.87 -9.16 -17.26
C ALA A 114 -29.96 -10.18 -16.55
N GLY A 115 -29.38 -9.79 -15.42
CA GLY A 115 -28.46 -10.61 -14.63
C GLY A 115 -26.99 -10.25 -14.82
N LEU A 116 -26.62 -9.66 -15.96
CA LEU A 116 -25.26 -9.17 -16.18
C LEU A 116 -25.04 -7.79 -15.53
N LYS A 117 -23.81 -7.59 -15.04
CA LYS A 117 -23.31 -6.35 -14.44
C LYS A 117 -22.09 -5.86 -15.23
N ALA A 118 -21.39 -4.84 -14.72
CA ALA A 118 -20.14 -4.37 -15.32
C ALA A 118 -18.92 -5.26 -15.02
N ILE A 119 -19.03 -6.16 -14.05
CA ILE A 119 -18.02 -7.16 -13.71
C ILE A 119 -18.81 -8.46 -13.56
N ASN A 120 -18.43 -9.53 -14.23
CA ASN A 120 -19.12 -10.83 -14.20
C ASN A 120 -18.09 -11.95 -14.05
N MET A 121 -18.42 -13.04 -13.36
CA MET A 121 -17.55 -14.21 -13.31
C MET A 121 -17.64 -14.95 -14.64
N GLU A 122 -16.49 -15.31 -15.21
CA GLU A 122 -16.39 -16.09 -16.45
C GLU A 122 -15.36 -17.21 -16.27
N PRO A 123 -15.50 -18.35 -16.97
CA PRO A 123 -14.50 -19.41 -16.99
C PRO A 123 -13.10 -18.86 -17.33
N GLN A 124 -12.12 -19.16 -16.48
CA GLN A 124 -10.75 -18.68 -16.62
C GLN A 124 -9.98 -19.36 -17.78
N PRO A 125 -10.05 -20.69 -18.01
CA PRO A 125 -9.16 -21.35 -18.97
C PRO A 125 -9.17 -20.76 -20.40
N PRO A 126 -10.32 -20.34 -20.97
CA PRO A 126 -10.34 -19.74 -22.31
C PRO A 126 -9.70 -18.34 -22.41
N ILE A 127 -9.56 -17.63 -21.30
CA ILE A 127 -9.11 -16.22 -21.27
C ILE A 127 -7.81 -16.01 -20.49
N ARG A 128 -7.29 -17.03 -19.80
CA ARG A 128 -6.14 -16.91 -18.89
C ARG A 128 -4.92 -16.29 -19.56
N GLU A 129 -4.47 -16.85 -20.67
CA GLU A 129 -3.22 -16.42 -21.34
C GLU A 129 -3.32 -14.95 -21.81
N GLN A 130 -4.44 -14.60 -22.42
CA GLN A 130 -4.75 -13.23 -22.82
C GLN A 130 -4.78 -12.27 -21.62
N GLU A 131 -5.43 -12.65 -20.52
CA GLU A 131 -5.51 -11.79 -19.34
C GLU A 131 -4.18 -11.70 -18.58
N VAL A 132 -3.26 -12.66 -18.74
CA VAL A 132 -1.87 -12.56 -18.25
C VAL A 132 -1.15 -11.45 -19.03
N GLU A 133 -1.22 -11.45 -20.37
CA GLU A 133 -0.62 -10.40 -21.19
C GLU A 133 -1.22 -9.01 -20.89
N ASN A 134 -2.55 -8.94 -20.72
CA ASN A 134 -3.24 -7.71 -20.32
C ASN A 134 -2.80 -7.24 -18.92
N TRP A 135 -2.63 -8.16 -17.96
CA TRP A 135 -2.16 -7.84 -16.61
C TRP A 135 -0.72 -7.34 -16.62
N ASP A 136 0.17 -8.00 -17.38
CA ASP A 136 1.57 -7.61 -17.52
C ASP A 136 1.71 -6.23 -18.16
N PHE A 137 0.90 -5.92 -19.17
CA PHE A 137 0.81 -4.56 -19.70
C PHE A 137 0.30 -3.57 -18.63
N PHE A 138 -0.78 -3.91 -17.93
CA PHE A 138 -1.40 -3.05 -16.92
C PHE A 138 -0.45 -2.67 -15.77
N VAL A 139 0.33 -3.61 -15.24
CA VAL A 139 1.26 -3.31 -14.15
C VAL A 139 2.36 -2.36 -14.57
N ASN A 140 2.75 -2.36 -15.86
CA ASN A 140 3.74 -1.46 -16.43
C ASN A 140 3.21 -0.05 -16.76
N ILE A 141 1.90 0.17 -16.78
CA ILE A 141 1.31 1.51 -16.90
C ILE A 141 1.76 2.37 -15.70
N PRO A 142 2.23 3.62 -15.88
CA PRO A 142 2.60 4.48 -14.76
C PRO A 142 1.49 4.65 -13.72
N GLU A 143 1.85 4.58 -12.44
CA GLU A 143 0.91 4.84 -11.34
C GLU A 143 0.54 6.33 -11.30
N MET A 144 -0.71 6.64 -10.98
CA MET A 144 -1.14 8.02 -10.76
C MET A 144 -0.43 8.60 -9.52
N PRO A 145 0.21 9.78 -9.62
CA PRO A 145 0.88 10.39 -8.47
C PRO A 145 -0.07 10.57 -7.29
N ARG A 146 0.35 10.12 -6.09
CA ARG A 146 -0.51 10.08 -4.88
C ARG A 146 -1.05 11.47 -4.50
N ASN A 147 -0.27 12.52 -4.74
CA ASN A 147 -0.64 13.91 -4.49
C ASN A 147 -1.69 14.47 -5.46
N LEU A 148 -2.06 13.74 -6.53
CA LEU A 148 -3.11 14.11 -7.48
C LEU A 148 -4.42 13.34 -7.25
N ILE A 149 -4.49 12.46 -6.24
CA ILE A 149 -5.64 11.60 -5.97
C ILE A 149 -6.48 12.17 -4.81
N LYS A 150 -7.79 12.32 -5.02
CA LYS A 150 -8.72 12.63 -3.92
C LYS A 150 -9.04 11.39 -3.10
N VAL A 151 -8.36 11.27 -1.98
CA VAL A 151 -8.49 10.14 -1.04
C VAL A 151 -9.88 9.99 -0.40
N ASN A 152 -10.69 11.05 -0.37
CA ASN A 152 -12.06 11.02 0.17
C ASN A 152 -13.12 10.54 -0.84
N SER A 153 -12.72 10.23 -2.07
CA SER A 153 -13.60 9.75 -3.14
C SER A 153 -13.19 8.35 -3.55
N ILE A 154 -14.03 7.35 -3.28
CA ILE A 154 -13.72 5.93 -3.59
C ILE A 154 -13.28 5.74 -5.05
N ARG A 155 -13.93 6.44 -6.00
CA ARG A 155 -13.61 6.28 -7.41
C ARG A 155 -12.21 6.75 -7.78
N GLN A 156 -11.70 7.77 -7.07
CA GLN A 156 -10.34 8.24 -7.27
C GLN A 156 -9.37 7.45 -6.39
N GLN A 157 -9.68 7.28 -5.11
CA GLN A 157 -8.81 6.60 -4.16
C GLN A 157 -8.44 5.18 -4.62
N GLN A 158 -9.33 4.45 -5.30
CA GLN A 158 -9.05 3.09 -5.77
C GLN A 158 -8.12 3.00 -7.01
N VAL A 159 -7.70 4.11 -7.60
CA VAL A 159 -6.60 4.10 -8.60
C VAL A 159 -5.22 4.14 -7.96
N GLN A 160 -5.16 4.40 -6.65
CA GLN A 160 -3.90 4.42 -5.92
C GLN A 160 -3.37 3.00 -5.77
N GLN A 161 -2.07 2.81 -6.05
CA GLN A 161 -1.42 1.51 -5.97
C GLN A 161 -1.62 0.87 -4.58
N PRO A 162 -2.15 -0.37 -4.50
CA PRO A 162 -2.16 -1.14 -3.26
C PRO A 162 -0.75 -1.66 -2.95
N LEU A 163 -0.30 -1.54 -1.69
CA LEU A 163 0.98 -2.09 -1.22
C LEU A 163 0.78 -3.26 -0.25
N PHE A 164 -0.40 -3.88 -0.33
CA PHE A 164 -0.75 -5.15 0.29
C PHE A 164 -1.51 -5.96 -0.76
N GLU A 165 -0.87 -6.97 -1.33
CA GLU A 165 -1.37 -7.70 -2.51
C GLU A 165 -1.14 -9.21 -2.40
N PHE A 166 -2.05 -9.99 -2.99
CA PHE A 166 -1.89 -11.43 -3.22
C PHE A 166 -1.59 -12.27 -1.95
N SER A 167 -2.14 -11.87 -0.80
CA SER A 167 -1.89 -12.56 0.46
C SER A 167 -2.41 -14.01 0.48
N GLY A 168 -1.88 -14.81 1.41
CA GLY A 168 -2.34 -16.17 1.67
C GLY A 168 -3.71 -16.28 2.36
N ALA A 169 -4.47 -15.17 2.49
CA ALA A 169 -5.76 -15.16 3.16
C ALA A 169 -6.82 -15.96 2.39
N CYS A 170 -7.87 -16.40 3.09
CA CYS A 170 -8.99 -17.13 2.50
C CYS A 170 -9.67 -16.34 1.36
N ALA A 171 -10.28 -17.06 0.41
CA ALA A 171 -11.16 -16.46 -0.60
C ALA A 171 -12.29 -15.68 0.10
N GLY A 172 -12.39 -14.38 -0.15
CA GLY A 172 -13.40 -13.53 0.48
C GLY A 172 -13.10 -13.12 1.93
N CYS A 173 -11.83 -13.18 2.36
CA CYS A 173 -11.41 -12.71 3.69
C CYS A 173 -11.91 -11.29 3.99
N GLY A 174 -12.51 -11.09 5.17
CA GLY A 174 -13.06 -9.80 5.60
C GLY A 174 -12.01 -8.78 6.08
N GLU A 175 -10.80 -9.22 6.43
CA GLU A 175 -9.76 -8.36 7.03
C GLU A 175 -8.93 -7.61 5.97
N THR A 176 -8.50 -8.33 4.94
CA THR A 176 -7.50 -7.84 3.97
C THR A 176 -7.92 -6.64 3.11
N PRO A 177 -9.21 -6.40 2.76
CA PRO A 177 -9.61 -5.15 2.11
C PRO A 177 -9.26 -3.90 2.93
N TYR A 178 -9.30 -3.99 4.26
CA TYR A 178 -8.93 -2.89 5.15
C TYR A 178 -7.42 -2.63 5.12
N LEU A 179 -6.59 -3.67 5.16
CA LEU A 179 -5.13 -3.54 5.03
C LEU A 179 -4.73 -3.01 3.66
N LYS A 180 -5.36 -3.50 2.58
CA LYS A 180 -5.19 -2.97 1.23
C LYS A 180 -5.49 -1.46 1.19
N LEU A 181 -6.63 -1.03 1.75
CA LEU A 181 -6.99 0.38 1.79
C LEU A 181 -6.00 1.22 2.62
N LEU A 182 -5.59 0.71 3.79
CA LEU A 182 -4.58 1.34 4.65
C LEU A 182 -3.29 1.57 3.87
N THR A 183 -2.80 0.57 3.14
CA THR A 183 -1.56 0.71 2.37
C THR A 183 -1.71 1.62 1.15
N GLN A 184 -2.88 1.64 0.50
CA GLN A 184 -3.19 2.64 -0.52
C GLN A 184 -3.11 4.05 0.05
N LEU A 185 -3.60 4.30 1.26
CA LEU A 185 -3.61 5.65 1.86
C LEU A 185 -2.29 6.05 2.53
N PHE A 186 -1.63 5.12 3.20
CA PHE A 186 -0.50 5.40 4.12
C PHE A 186 0.77 4.61 3.82
N GLY A 187 0.72 3.67 2.87
CA GLY A 187 1.73 2.63 2.75
C GLY A 187 3.15 3.08 2.43
N ASP A 188 3.39 4.26 1.85
CA ASP A 188 4.78 4.76 1.63
C ASP A 188 5.43 5.38 2.88
N ARG A 189 4.73 5.38 4.00
CA ARG A 189 5.15 5.97 5.28
C ARG A 189 4.56 5.24 6.48
N ALA A 190 4.03 4.04 6.26
CA ALA A 190 3.42 3.22 7.29
C ALA A 190 4.48 2.35 7.98
N ILE A 191 4.40 2.29 9.30
CA ILE A 191 5.16 1.37 10.14
C ILE A 191 4.12 0.54 10.89
N ILE A 192 4.15 -0.77 10.69
CA ILE A 192 3.12 -1.71 11.15
C ILE A 192 3.71 -2.58 12.27
N ALA A 193 3.10 -2.47 13.45
CA ALA A 193 3.17 -3.47 14.50
C ALA A 193 1.94 -4.37 14.35
N ASN A 194 2.15 -5.67 14.12
CA ASN A 194 1.07 -6.63 13.91
C ASN A 194 1.04 -7.68 15.03
N ALA A 195 -0.11 -7.83 15.69
CA ALA A 195 -0.32 -8.89 16.68
C ALA A 195 -0.32 -10.25 15.98
N THR A 196 0.06 -11.28 16.71
CA THR A 196 -0.07 -12.66 16.21
C THR A 196 -1.56 -13.01 16.04
N GLY A 197 -1.88 -13.72 14.95
CA GLY A 197 -3.25 -14.03 14.52
C GLY A 197 -3.36 -14.13 13.00
N CYS A 198 -4.57 -14.22 12.46
CA CYS A 198 -4.79 -14.33 11.00
C CYS A 198 -3.97 -13.30 10.21
N SER A 199 -3.97 -12.04 10.66
CA SER A 199 -3.23 -10.94 10.03
C SER A 199 -1.72 -11.12 9.97
N SER A 200 -1.11 -11.73 10.99
CA SER A 200 0.30 -12.11 10.94
C SER A 200 0.55 -13.31 10.01
N ILE A 201 -0.39 -14.25 9.92
CA ILE A 201 -0.24 -15.46 9.10
C ILE A 201 -0.32 -15.11 7.61
N TYR A 202 -1.40 -14.47 7.16
CA TYR A 202 -1.48 -14.09 5.74
C TYR A 202 -0.55 -12.90 5.40
N GLY A 203 -0.09 -12.15 6.41
CA GLY A 203 0.80 -10.99 6.25
C GLY A 203 2.30 -11.32 6.28
N GLY A 204 2.70 -12.46 6.86
CA GLY A 204 4.11 -12.75 7.14
C GLY A 204 4.47 -14.22 7.25
N ASN A 205 3.78 -15.12 6.52
CA ASN A 205 4.18 -16.53 6.44
C ASN A 205 5.31 -16.74 5.41
N LEU A 206 6.54 -16.56 5.88
CA LEU A 206 7.75 -16.55 5.07
C LEU A 206 7.94 -17.86 4.27
N PRO A 207 8.51 -17.79 3.05
CA PRO A 207 9.23 -16.65 2.46
C PRO A 207 8.33 -15.67 1.70
N THR A 208 7.01 -15.89 1.65
CA THR A 208 6.09 -15.07 0.87
C THR A 208 5.40 -14.03 1.74
N THR A 209 5.42 -12.77 1.30
CA THR A 209 4.76 -11.66 2.00
C THR A 209 3.99 -10.74 1.05
N PRO A 210 2.76 -10.33 1.41
CA PRO A 210 1.94 -9.40 0.64
C PRO A 210 2.32 -7.93 0.80
N TRP A 211 3.09 -7.59 1.83
CA TRP A 211 3.54 -6.21 2.06
C TRP A 211 4.51 -5.83 0.95
N SER A 212 4.14 -4.88 0.08
CA SER A 212 4.88 -4.51 -1.12
C SER A 212 5.44 -3.08 -1.01
N HIS A 213 6.08 -2.58 -2.06
CA HIS A 213 6.60 -1.22 -2.15
C HIS A 213 6.31 -0.60 -3.51
N ASN A 214 6.24 0.72 -3.55
CA ASN A 214 6.05 1.46 -4.80
C ASN A 214 7.37 1.54 -5.60
N ASN A 215 7.32 2.13 -6.80
CA ASN A 215 8.48 2.29 -7.67
C ASN A 215 9.62 3.15 -7.09
N GLU A 216 9.37 3.88 -5.99
CA GLU A 216 10.40 4.62 -5.25
C GLU A 216 11.04 3.78 -4.13
N GLY A 217 10.70 2.49 -4.03
CA GLY A 217 11.15 1.58 -2.97
C GLY A 217 10.49 1.83 -1.61
N ARG A 218 9.40 2.61 -1.56
CA ARG A 218 8.69 2.92 -0.31
C ARG A 218 7.48 2.02 -0.14
N GLY A 219 7.42 1.35 1.01
CA GLY A 219 6.30 0.49 1.39
C GLY A 219 6.20 0.37 2.90
N PRO A 220 5.17 -0.35 3.40
CA PRO A 220 4.99 -0.55 4.82
C PRO A 220 6.19 -1.30 5.41
N ALA A 221 6.80 -0.74 6.46
CA ALA A 221 7.72 -1.49 7.31
C ALA A 221 6.88 -2.33 8.27
N TRP A 222 6.91 -3.65 8.13
CA TRP A 222 6.05 -4.54 8.91
C TRP A 222 6.86 -5.40 9.87
N SER A 223 6.33 -5.59 11.09
CA SER A 223 6.88 -6.52 12.05
C SER A 223 5.77 -7.12 12.92
N ASN A 224 5.92 -8.40 13.26
CA ASN A 224 5.15 -9.09 14.28
C ASN A 224 6.08 -9.38 15.46
N SER A 225 5.71 -8.93 16.66
CA SER A 225 6.43 -9.29 17.88
C SER A 225 5.78 -10.51 18.50
N LEU A 226 4.87 -10.35 19.47
CA LEU A 226 4.11 -11.43 20.06
C LEU A 226 2.59 -11.19 19.93
N PHE A 227 1.82 -12.08 20.52
CA PHE A 227 0.36 -11.97 20.52
C PHE A 227 -0.10 -10.91 21.52
N GLU A 228 0.51 -10.92 22.71
CA GLU A 228 0.12 -10.18 23.90
C GLU A 228 0.64 -8.73 23.94
N ASP A 229 1.73 -8.41 23.25
CA ASP A 229 2.49 -7.15 23.45
C ASP A 229 2.40 -6.16 22.28
N ASN A 230 1.53 -6.43 21.31
CA ASN A 230 1.52 -5.69 20.04
C ASN A 230 1.26 -4.18 20.21
N ALA A 231 0.46 -3.78 21.21
CA ALA A 231 0.21 -2.37 21.46
C ALA A 231 1.48 -1.66 21.92
N GLU A 232 2.16 -2.24 22.91
CA GLU A 232 3.40 -1.77 23.51
C GLU A 232 4.53 -1.78 22.49
N PHE A 233 4.57 -2.79 21.63
CA PHE A 233 5.52 -2.88 20.54
C PHE A 233 5.38 -1.70 19.56
N GLY A 234 4.15 -1.40 19.13
CA GLY A 234 3.87 -0.22 18.31
C GLY A 234 4.13 1.10 19.03
N LEU A 235 3.85 1.18 20.34
CA LEU A 235 4.22 2.35 21.15
C LEU A 235 5.74 2.54 21.19
N GLY A 236 6.52 1.46 21.31
CA GLY A 236 7.98 1.49 21.22
C GLY A 236 8.46 2.08 19.90
N MET A 237 7.87 1.66 18.77
CA MET A 237 8.15 2.24 17.46
C MET A 237 7.83 3.74 17.41
N ARG A 238 6.68 4.16 17.98
CA ARG A 238 6.28 5.57 18.05
C ARG A 238 7.26 6.41 18.87
N VAL A 239 7.67 5.92 20.03
CA VAL A 239 8.63 6.63 20.91
C VAL A 239 9.99 6.76 20.22
N ALA A 240 10.47 5.71 19.55
CA ALA A 240 11.71 5.77 18.79
C ALA A 240 11.64 6.81 17.66
N LEU A 241 10.54 6.82 16.89
CA LEU A 241 10.33 7.81 15.84
C LEU A 241 10.24 9.24 16.38
N ASP A 242 9.52 9.47 17.48
CA ASP A 242 9.44 10.78 18.13
C ASP A 242 10.83 11.33 18.44
N LYS A 243 11.69 10.48 19.03
CA LYS A 243 13.05 10.88 19.37
C LYS A 243 13.92 11.14 18.14
N GLN A 244 13.80 10.32 17.09
CA GLN A 244 14.52 10.55 15.84
C GLN A 244 14.08 11.83 15.14
N ILE A 245 12.78 12.16 15.19
CA ILE A 245 12.23 13.41 14.65
C ILE A 245 12.76 14.61 15.44
N GLU A 246 12.68 14.56 16.77
CA GLU A 246 13.21 15.60 17.65
C GLU A 246 14.68 15.86 17.34
N TYR A 247 15.48 14.79 17.28
CA TYR A 247 16.92 14.88 17.00
C TYR A 247 17.21 15.44 15.60
N ALA A 248 16.48 14.98 14.56
CA ALA A 248 16.62 15.53 13.22
C ALA A 248 16.30 17.04 13.18
N ARG A 249 15.25 17.48 13.88
CA ARG A 249 14.86 18.90 13.95
C ARG A 249 15.90 19.75 14.68
N GLU A 250 16.47 19.25 15.78
CA GLU A 250 17.58 19.93 16.48
C GLU A 250 18.79 20.11 15.56
N LEU A 251 19.16 19.08 14.81
CA LEU A 251 20.28 19.14 13.86
C LEU A 251 20.01 20.09 12.70
N VAL A 252 18.79 20.10 12.14
CA VAL A 252 18.39 21.09 11.12
C VAL A 252 18.54 22.51 11.66
N ALA A 253 18.12 22.76 12.91
CA ALA A 253 18.25 24.08 13.53
C ALA A 253 19.72 24.47 13.76
N ARG A 254 20.56 23.55 14.25
CA ARG A 254 22.00 23.80 14.47
C ARG A 254 22.76 24.06 13.18
N LEU A 255 22.47 23.30 12.13
CA LEU A 255 23.12 23.40 10.83
C LEU A 255 22.50 24.46 9.92
N SER A 256 21.52 25.25 10.40
CA SER A 256 20.76 26.23 9.62
C SER A 256 21.64 27.19 8.81
N GLY A 257 22.77 27.64 9.38
CA GLY A 257 23.73 28.50 8.67
C GLY A 257 24.42 27.82 7.48
N GLU A 258 24.66 26.52 7.56
CA GLU A 258 25.38 25.74 6.54
C GLU A 258 24.42 25.18 5.48
N ILE A 259 23.24 24.70 5.89
CA ILE A 259 22.21 24.18 4.98
C ILE A 259 21.35 25.31 4.39
N GLY A 260 21.48 26.54 4.87
CA GLY A 260 20.71 27.71 4.46
C GLY A 260 19.42 27.89 5.27
N GLY A 261 19.29 29.06 5.90
CA GLY A 261 18.20 29.35 6.86
C GLY A 261 16.79 29.19 6.28
N THR A 262 16.56 29.58 5.03
CA THR A 262 15.26 29.42 4.37
C THR A 262 14.85 27.95 4.23
N LEU A 263 15.80 27.06 3.90
CA LEU A 263 15.52 25.63 3.79
C LEU A 263 15.24 25.03 5.17
N ALA A 264 16.05 25.40 6.17
CA ALA A 264 15.86 24.96 7.54
C ALA A 264 14.47 25.35 8.08
N GLU A 265 14.06 26.60 7.91
CA GLU A 265 12.75 27.09 8.32
C GLU A 265 11.60 26.39 7.60
N ALA A 266 11.73 26.21 6.27
CA ALA A 266 10.73 25.51 5.47
C ALA A 266 10.57 24.04 5.91
N ILE A 267 11.65 23.35 6.27
CA ILE A 267 11.61 21.97 6.77
C ILE A 267 10.96 21.90 8.15
N LEU A 268 11.31 22.83 9.05
CA LEU A 268 10.87 22.80 10.45
C LEU A 268 9.39 23.18 10.60
N ASN A 269 8.85 23.98 9.69
CA ASN A 269 7.49 24.52 9.72
C ASN A 269 6.57 23.95 8.61
N ALA A 270 7.01 22.91 7.89
CA ALA A 270 6.22 22.31 6.82
C ALA A 270 4.88 21.74 7.35
N ASP A 271 3.78 22.12 6.71
CA ASP A 271 2.52 21.41 6.86
C ASP A 271 2.57 20.08 6.09
N GLN A 272 2.21 19.01 6.79
CA GLN A 272 2.19 17.64 6.29
C GLN A 272 0.85 16.97 6.64
N SER A 273 -0.22 17.77 6.66
CA SER A 273 -1.58 17.33 6.94
C SER A 273 -2.16 16.46 5.81
N ASP A 274 -1.71 16.64 4.57
CA ASP A 274 -2.16 15.93 3.37
C ASP A 274 -1.01 15.38 2.50
N GLU A 275 -1.38 14.65 1.43
CA GLU A 275 -0.42 14.04 0.49
C GLU A 275 0.47 15.07 -0.23
N PRO A 276 -0.06 16.20 -0.78
CA PRO A 276 0.78 17.27 -1.33
C PRO A 276 1.84 17.81 -0.36
N GLY A 277 1.46 18.13 0.89
CA GLY A 277 2.39 18.65 1.88
C GLY A 277 3.50 17.67 2.24
N ILE A 278 3.19 16.37 2.31
CA ILE A 278 4.19 15.31 2.49
C ILE A 278 5.14 15.23 1.29
N PHE A 279 4.62 15.35 0.06
CA PHE A 279 5.44 15.31 -1.15
C PHE A 279 6.40 16.50 -1.25
N GLU A 280 5.92 17.70 -0.92
CA GLU A 280 6.77 18.89 -0.82
C GLU A 280 7.85 18.72 0.25
N GLN A 281 7.49 18.17 1.42
CA GLN A 281 8.47 17.92 2.48
C GLN A 281 9.56 16.94 2.03
N ARG A 282 9.20 15.90 1.28
CA ARG A 282 10.19 14.98 0.69
C ARG A 282 11.14 15.70 -0.29
N GLY A 283 10.63 16.64 -1.09
CA GLY A 283 11.47 17.49 -1.94
C GLY A 283 12.45 18.36 -1.13
N ARG A 284 11.99 18.94 -0.01
CA ARG A 284 12.86 19.69 0.92
C ARG A 284 13.92 18.78 1.53
N ILE A 285 13.58 17.55 1.91
CA ILE A 285 14.52 16.55 2.46
C ILE A 285 15.55 16.11 1.42
N ALA A 286 15.15 15.93 0.15
CA ALA A 286 16.08 15.62 -0.93
C ALA A 286 17.12 16.76 -1.08
N THR A 287 16.65 18.00 -1.14
CA THR A 287 17.52 19.19 -1.18
C THR A 287 18.42 19.27 0.06
N LEU A 288 17.91 18.94 1.25
CA LEU A 288 18.68 18.89 2.48
C LEU A 288 19.82 17.86 2.37
N LYS A 289 19.52 16.64 1.93
CA LYS A 289 20.52 15.57 1.76
C LYS A 289 21.62 15.94 0.78
N GLU A 290 21.28 16.61 -0.32
CA GLU A 290 22.26 17.16 -1.27
C GLU A 290 23.19 18.16 -0.59
N ARG A 291 22.67 19.12 0.18
CA ARG A 291 23.51 20.10 0.91
C ARG A 291 24.40 19.45 1.96
N LEU A 292 23.87 18.49 2.71
CA LEU A 292 24.63 17.78 3.74
C LEU A 292 25.80 16.99 3.16
N SER A 293 25.72 16.52 1.92
CA SER A 293 26.83 15.81 1.25
C SER A 293 28.10 16.67 1.10
N GLY A 294 27.95 18.00 1.05
CA GLY A 294 29.05 18.96 0.99
C GLY A 294 29.58 19.40 2.36
N ILE A 295 28.92 19.00 3.46
CA ILE A 295 29.25 19.45 4.82
C ILE A 295 30.02 18.34 5.55
N ASN A 296 31.30 18.59 5.84
CA ASN A 296 32.16 17.61 6.49
C ASN A 296 32.18 17.75 8.01
N SER A 297 31.01 17.61 8.66
CA SER A 297 30.87 17.63 10.12
C SER A 297 30.22 16.33 10.66
N PRO A 298 30.53 15.91 11.90
CA PRO A 298 29.83 14.80 12.55
C PRO A 298 28.30 14.99 12.58
N GLU A 299 27.84 16.22 12.83
CA GLU A 299 26.43 16.59 12.90
C GLU A 299 25.74 16.43 11.55
N ALA A 300 26.40 16.79 10.44
CA ALA A 300 25.82 16.61 9.11
C ALA A 300 25.67 15.13 8.76
N ARG A 301 26.66 14.30 9.12
CA ARG A 301 26.57 12.84 8.95
C ARG A 301 25.47 12.24 9.81
N GLN A 302 25.30 12.72 11.03
CA GLN A 302 24.20 12.29 11.92
C GLN A 302 22.85 12.72 11.35
N LEU A 303 22.70 13.95 10.84
CA LEU A 303 21.44 14.39 10.25
C LEU A 303 21.08 13.55 9.02
N LEU A 304 22.06 13.19 8.19
CA LEU A 304 21.82 12.32 7.03
C LEU A 304 21.16 10.98 7.41
N THR A 305 21.49 10.38 8.56
CA THR A 305 20.91 9.08 8.96
C THR A 305 19.48 9.18 9.46
N VAL A 306 19.04 10.36 9.92
CA VAL A 306 17.69 10.58 10.47
C VAL A 306 16.83 11.53 9.62
N ALA A 307 17.36 12.10 8.53
CA ALA A 307 16.68 13.10 7.71
C ALA A 307 15.34 12.63 7.15
N ASP A 308 15.20 11.36 6.79
CA ASP A 308 13.94 10.81 6.27
C ASP A 308 12.82 10.80 7.31
N ASN A 309 13.13 10.91 8.60
CA ASN A 309 12.13 11.03 9.65
C ASN A 309 11.47 12.42 9.69
N LEU A 310 12.04 13.43 9.00
CA LEU A 310 11.41 14.76 8.87
C LEU A 310 10.13 14.71 8.03
N ALA A 311 9.95 13.68 7.21
CA ALA A 311 8.69 13.36 6.56
C ALA A 311 7.82 12.55 7.51
N LYS A 312 6.54 12.90 7.60
CA LYS A 312 5.56 12.26 8.48
C LYS A 312 5.49 10.75 8.24
N LYS A 313 5.53 9.98 9.33
CA LYS A 313 5.33 8.52 9.36
C LYS A 313 4.15 8.17 10.25
N ASN A 314 3.40 7.15 9.85
CA ASN A 314 2.22 6.67 10.56
C ASN A 314 2.52 5.31 11.21
N VAL A 315 2.43 5.25 12.53
CA VAL A 315 2.50 3.97 13.26
C VAL A 315 1.10 3.38 13.32
N TRP A 316 0.97 2.15 12.84
CA TRP A 316 -0.24 1.37 12.86
C TRP A 316 -0.02 0.12 13.71
N ILE A 317 -0.96 -0.13 14.63
CA ILE A 317 -1.02 -1.29 15.50
C ILE A 317 -2.21 -2.10 15.02
N ILE A 318 -1.94 -3.26 14.44
CA ILE A 318 -2.93 -4.09 13.74
C ILE A 318 -3.09 -5.40 14.49
N GLY A 319 -4.33 -5.86 14.71
CA GLY A 319 -4.58 -7.17 15.29
C GLY A 319 -6.06 -7.54 15.25
N GLY A 320 -6.37 -8.77 15.65
CA GLY A 320 -7.74 -9.26 15.74
C GLY A 320 -8.43 -8.92 17.05
N ASP A 321 -9.68 -9.35 17.18
CA ASP A 321 -10.48 -9.27 18.39
C ASP A 321 -9.82 -9.99 19.58
N GLY A 322 -9.34 -11.22 19.41
CA GLY A 322 -8.70 -11.98 20.51
C GLY A 322 -7.44 -11.31 21.09
N TRP A 323 -6.72 -10.52 20.29
CA TRP A 323 -5.63 -9.68 20.80
C TRP A 323 -6.20 -8.50 21.60
N SER A 324 -7.09 -7.72 20.99
CA SER A 324 -7.50 -6.42 21.51
C SER A 324 -8.48 -6.48 22.69
N TYR A 325 -9.31 -7.53 22.77
CA TYR A 325 -10.31 -7.68 23.82
C TYR A 325 -9.88 -8.59 24.96
N ASP A 326 -8.89 -9.48 24.73
CA ASP A 326 -8.41 -10.43 25.72
C ASP A 326 -6.94 -10.21 26.06
N ILE A 327 -6.03 -10.91 25.37
CA ILE A 327 -4.64 -11.11 25.84
C ILE A 327 -3.82 -9.82 25.83
N GLY A 328 -4.07 -8.91 24.89
CA GLY A 328 -3.39 -7.63 24.74
C GLY A 328 -4.20 -6.43 25.21
N TYR A 329 -5.39 -6.63 25.80
CA TYR A 329 -6.28 -5.53 26.19
C TYR A 329 -5.61 -4.57 27.19
N GLY A 330 -4.91 -5.09 28.19
CA GLY A 330 -4.22 -4.26 29.19
C GLY A 330 -3.13 -3.36 28.57
N GLY A 331 -2.38 -3.91 27.61
CA GLY A 331 -1.40 -3.15 26.83
C GLY A 331 -2.05 -2.10 25.95
N LEU A 332 -3.14 -2.47 25.27
CA LEU A 332 -3.91 -1.58 24.41
C LEU A 332 -4.49 -0.38 25.20
N ASP A 333 -5.11 -0.62 26.35
CA ASP A 333 -5.61 0.43 27.25
C ASP A 333 -4.49 1.42 27.63
N HIS A 334 -3.34 0.89 28.07
CA HIS A 334 -2.20 1.72 28.45
C HIS A 334 -1.69 2.59 27.29
N VAL A 335 -1.60 2.03 26.09
CA VAL A 335 -1.12 2.74 24.90
C VAL A 335 -2.10 3.82 24.47
N LEU A 336 -3.41 3.56 24.48
CA LEU A 336 -4.43 4.56 24.17
C LEU A 336 -4.46 5.67 25.23
N ALA A 337 -4.29 5.33 26.50
CA ALA A 337 -4.21 6.30 27.61
C ALA A 337 -2.95 7.19 27.55
N SER A 338 -1.89 6.76 26.84
CA SER A 338 -0.64 7.53 26.74
C SER A 338 -0.78 8.85 25.97
N GLY A 339 -1.83 9.01 25.17
CA GLY A 339 -2.04 10.19 24.31
C GLY A 339 -1.05 10.31 23.14
N ARG A 340 -0.22 9.30 22.89
CA ARG A 340 0.72 9.26 21.76
C ARG A 340 -0.01 9.04 20.45
N ASN A 341 0.53 9.59 19.37
CA ASN A 341 -0.06 9.49 18.03
C ASN A 341 0.23 8.11 17.39
N VAL A 342 -0.62 7.14 17.73
CA VAL A 342 -0.67 5.80 17.11
C VAL A 342 -2.05 5.56 16.53
N ASN A 343 -2.14 4.70 15.51
CA ASN A 343 -3.40 4.28 14.91
C ASN A 343 -3.61 2.81 15.24
N VAL A 344 -4.76 2.45 15.81
CA VAL A 344 -5.08 1.05 16.11
C VAL A 344 -6.16 0.58 15.16
N LEU A 345 -5.93 -0.54 14.48
CA LEU A 345 -6.91 -1.21 13.62
C LEU A 345 -7.17 -2.61 14.17
N VAL A 346 -8.36 -2.79 14.75
CA VAL A 346 -8.89 -4.09 15.17
C VAL A 346 -9.77 -4.63 14.05
N MET A 347 -9.49 -5.87 13.61
CA MET A 347 -10.18 -6.51 12.49
C MET A 347 -11.03 -7.69 12.94
#